data_AF-A0A3C1CE18-F1
#
_entry.id   AF-A0A3C1CE18-F1
#
_cell.length_a   1.000
_cell.length_b   1.000
_cell.length_c   1.000
_cell.angle_alpha   90.00
_cell.angle_beta   90.00
_cell.angle_gamma   90.00
#
_symmetry.space_group_name_H-M   'P 1'
#
loop_
_entity.id
_entity.type
_entity.pdbx_description
1 polymer ?
#
loop_
_entity_poly.entity_id
_entity_poly.type
_entity_poly.pdbx_seq_one_letter_code
_entity_poly.pdbx_strand_id
1 'polypeptide(L)'
;VFNQFTESFSVRQVADMVAEAYPGPVEITHIEDPRVEKEEHYYRAAHTKLLDLGLVPHLLDGNTLRSILAVADAHRDRVDPAAIGATVEWRRTASRLATASSLSLR
;
A
#
# COMPACT_ATOMS: atom_id res chain seq x y z
N VAL A 1 -19.75 15.59 -7.29
CA VAL A 1 -18.43 15.15 -6.78
C VAL A 1 -18.61 14.46 -5.44
N PHE A 2 -18.17 13.20 -5.36
CA PHE A 2 -18.17 12.37 -4.16
C PHE A 2 -16.73 11.99 -3.82
N ASN A 3 -16.38 12.07 -2.54
CA ASN A 3 -15.13 11.50 -2.04
C ASN A 3 -15.41 10.03 -1.73
N GLN A 4 -14.88 9.13 -2.55
CA GLN A 4 -15.18 7.71 -2.50
C GLN A 4 -14.10 6.94 -1.75
N PHE A 5 -14.20 6.96 -0.42
CA PHE A 5 -13.45 6.13 0.52
C PHE A 5 -14.27 5.99 1.80
N THR A 6 -13.94 5.01 2.63
CA THR A 6 -14.65 4.73 3.88
C THR A 6 -13.86 5.13 5.11
N GLU A 7 -12.53 5.04 5.05
CA GLU A 7 -11.62 5.25 6.18
C GLU A 7 -10.36 5.99 5.71
N SER A 8 -9.61 6.54 6.65
CA SER A 8 -8.33 7.19 6.39
C SER A 8 -7.28 6.63 7.33
N PHE A 9 -6.16 6.20 6.76
CA PHE A 9 -5.01 5.65 7.50
C PHE A 9 -3.74 6.34 7.04
N SER A 10 -2.81 6.57 7.98
CA SER A 10 -1.43 6.90 7.63
C SER A 10 -0.71 5.65 7.11
N VAL A 11 0.38 5.84 6.38
CA VAL A 11 1.25 4.72 5.93
C VAL A 11 1.73 3.89 7.12
N ARG A 12 2.05 4.54 8.24
CA ARG A 12 2.44 3.86 9.48
C ARG A 12 1.32 2.98 10.04
N GLN A 13 0.08 3.48 10.11
CA GLN A 13 -1.04 2.69 10.59
C GLN A 13 -1.26 1.44 9.71
N VAL A 14 -1.13 1.58 8.39
CA VAL A 14 -1.24 0.42 7.48
C VAL A 14 -0.11 -0.57 7.73
N ALA A 15 1.14 -0.11 7.87
CA ALA A 15 2.29 -0.98 8.16
C ALA A 15 2.10 -1.74 9.48
N ASP A 16 1.68 -1.06 10.53
CA ASP A 16 1.45 -1.66 11.86
C ASP A 16 0.30 -2.68 11.81
N MET A 17 -0.83 -2.35 11.15
CA MET A 17 -1.96 -3.28 10.98
C MET A 17 -1.58 -4.54 10.19
N VAL A 18 -0.76 -4.41 9.15
CA VAL A 18 -0.27 -5.54 8.36
C VAL A 18 0.69 -6.39 9.18
N ALA A 19 1.60 -5.77 9.93
CA ALA A 19 2.53 -6.47 10.81
C ALA A 19 1.80 -7.25 11.92
N GLU A 20 0.75 -6.67 12.51
CA GLU A 20 -0.09 -7.35 13.51
C GLU A 20 -0.89 -8.51 12.92
N ALA A 21 -1.40 -8.36 11.69
CA ALA A 21 -2.24 -9.37 11.05
C ALA A 21 -1.44 -10.59 10.52
N TYR A 22 -0.14 -10.43 10.26
CA TYR A 22 0.68 -11.50 9.71
C TYR A 22 1.23 -12.42 10.83
N PRO A 23 1.10 -13.75 10.71
CA PRO A 23 1.51 -14.68 11.78
C PRO A 23 3.03 -14.90 11.86
N GLY A 24 3.78 -14.46 10.85
CA GLY A 24 5.23 -14.64 10.76
C GLY A 24 6.03 -13.38 11.11
N PRO A 25 7.38 -13.45 11.01
CA PRO A 25 8.21 -12.26 11.19
C PRO A 25 7.93 -11.23 10.10
N VAL A 26 7.81 -9.97 10.51
CA VAL A 26 7.64 -8.80 9.64
C VAL A 26 8.68 -7.77 10.02
N GLU A 27 9.33 -7.18 9.02
CA GLU A 27 10.22 -6.04 9.20
C GLU A 27 9.58 -4.80 8.56
N ILE A 28 9.45 -3.73 9.33
CA ILE A 28 9.05 -2.42 8.82
C ILE A 28 10.32 -1.61 8.59
N THR A 29 10.60 -1.29 7.33
CA THR A 29 11.76 -0.49 6.93
C THR A 29 11.33 0.90 6.46
N HIS A 30 12.21 1.88 6.67
CA HIS A 30 12.05 3.24 6.15
C HIS A 30 12.97 3.40 4.94
N ILE A 31 12.42 3.98 3.87
CA ILE A 31 13.16 4.32 2.66
C ILE A 31 13.15 5.84 2.48
N GLU A 32 14.13 6.36 1.74
CA GLU A 32 14.04 7.74 1.26
C GLU A 32 12.79 7.86 0.38
N ASP A 33 11.92 8.85 0.65
CA ASP A 33 10.70 9.03 -0.12
C ASP A 33 11.06 9.51 -1.53
N PRO A 34 10.79 8.70 -2.57
CA PRO A 34 11.09 9.08 -3.93
C PRO A 34 10.14 10.18 -4.45
N ARG A 35 9.10 10.52 -3.67
CA ARG A 35 8.11 11.53 -3.99
C ARG A 35 8.46 12.86 -3.34
N VAL A 36 7.68 13.88 -3.72
CA VAL A 36 7.73 15.20 -3.09
C VAL A 36 6.36 15.46 -2.48
N GLU A 37 6.17 15.02 -1.24
CA GLU A 37 4.93 15.16 -0.50
C GLU A 37 5.18 15.55 0.97
N LYS A 38 4.10 15.83 1.71
CA LYS A 38 4.19 16.09 3.16
C LYS A 38 4.07 14.76 3.90
N GLU A 39 5.16 14.25 4.44
CA GLU A 39 5.15 13.01 5.24
C GLU A 39 4.28 13.15 6.51
N GLU A 40 4.18 14.37 7.06
CA GLU A 40 3.29 14.70 8.16
C GLU A 40 2.40 15.88 7.77
N HIS A 41 1.08 15.67 7.83
CA HIS A 41 0.10 16.70 7.54
C HIS A 41 -1.26 16.39 8.19
N TYR A 42 -2.03 17.45 8.44
CA TYR A 42 -3.42 17.30 8.85
C TYR A 42 -4.27 16.73 7.72
N TYR A 43 -5.07 15.70 8.02
CA TYR A 43 -5.96 15.08 7.05
C TYR A 43 -7.34 14.83 7.66
N ARG A 44 -8.38 15.48 7.09
CA ARG A 44 -9.79 15.29 7.45
C ARG A 44 -10.70 15.53 6.25
N ALA A 45 -10.74 14.55 5.34
CA ALA A 45 -11.57 14.63 4.15
C ALA A 45 -13.00 14.12 4.43
N ALA A 46 -14.01 14.92 4.07
CA ALA A 46 -15.43 14.54 4.22
C ALA A 46 -15.86 13.51 3.16
N HIS A 47 -16.65 12.49 3.55
CA HIS A 47 -17.02 11.36 2.68
C HIS A 47 -18.47 10.85 2.93
N THR A 48 -19.40 11.75 3.26
CA THR A 48 -20.78 11.38 3.68
C THR A 48 -21.72 11.07 2.53
N LYS A 49 -21.53 11.67 1.34
CA LYS A 49 -22.53 11.63 0.26
C LYS A 49 -22.90 10.23 -0.23
N LEU A 50 -21.99 9.26 -0.14
CA LEU A 50 -22.30 7.87 -0.49
C LEU A 50 -23.07 7.17 0.63
N LEU A 51 -22.78 7.49 1.90
CA LEU A 51 -23.54 7.00 3.05
C LEU A 51 -25.00 7.48 2.98
N ASP A 52 -25.19 8.75 2.62
CA ASP A 52 -26.52 9.35 2.42
C ASP A 52 -27.32 8.65 1.30
N LEU A 53 -26.63 8.02 0.34
CA LEU A 53 -27.22 7.24 -0.75
C LEU A 53 -27.38 5.75 -0.42
N GLY A 54 -27.09 5.34 0.82
CA GLY A 54 -27.29 3.97 1.30
C GLY A 54 -26.06 3.06 1.19
N LEU A 55 -24.85 3.61 1.00
CA LEU A 55 -23.63 2.81 1.15
C LEU A 55 -23.56 2.22 2.57
N VAL A 56 -23.47 0.90 2.64
CA VAL A 56 -23.11 0.17 3.86
C VAL A 56 -21.63 -0.21 3.72
N PRO A 57 -20.71 0.49 4.40
CA PRO A 57 -19.29 0.26 4.21
C PRO A 57 -18.84 -1.05 4.85
N HIS A 58 -17.95 -1.76 4.15
CA HIS A 58 -17.12 -2.82 4.74
C HIS A 58 -15.84 -2.16 5.24
N LEU A 59 -15.78 -1.89 6.54
CA LEU A 59 -14.60 -1.29 7.16
C LEU A 59 -13.46 -2.29 7.21
N LEU A 60 -12.23 -1.79 7.21
CA LEU A 60 -11.05 -2.62 7.31
C LEU A 60 -11.02 -3.30 8.69
N ASP A 61 -10.96 -4.62 8.68
CA ASP A 61 -10.81 -5.43 9.89
C ASP A 61 -9.67 -6.45 9.75
N GLY A 62 -9.28 -7.04 10.88
CA GLY A 62 -8.20 -8.02 10.91
C GLY A 62 -8.51 -9.28 10.08
N ASN A 63 -9.79 -9.65 9.88
CA ASN A 63 -10.15 -10.80 9.05
C ASN A 63 -9.87 -10.52 7.57
N THR A 64 -10.21 -9.31 7.13
CA THR A 64 -9.94 -8.82 5.77
C THR A 64 -8.44 -8.82 5.49
N LEU A 65 -7.64 -8.29 6.41
CA LEU A 65 -6.18 -8.31 6.30
C LEU A 65 -5.62 -9.74 6.22
N ARG A 66 -6.04 -10.63 7.13
CA ARG A 66 -5.63 -12.05 7.11
C ARG A 66 -6.02 -12.75 5.81
N SER A 67 -7.21 -12.47 5.28
CA SER A 67 -7.66 -13.05 4.01
C SER A 67 -6.79 -12.58 2.84
N ILE A 68 -6.42 -11.30 2.78
CA ILE A 68 -5.53 -10.76 1.74
C ILE A 68 -4.13 -11.37 1.87
N LEU A 69 -3.60 -11.44 3.08
CA LEU A 69 -2.27 -12.01 3.35
C LEU A 69 -2.21 -13.50 2.98
N ALA A 70 -3.27 -14.27 3.24
CA ALA A 70 -3.35 -15.68 2.83
C ALA A 70 -3.28 -15.85 1.31
N VAL A 71 -3.93 -14.96 0.54
CA VAL A 71 -3.83 -14.97 -0.93
C VAL A 71 -2.42 -14.61 -1.39
N ALA A 72 -1.78 -13.62 -0.75
CA ALA A 72 -0.41 -13.24 -1.08
C ALA A 72 0.59 -14.37 -0.79
N ASP A 73 0.48 -15.05 0.36
CA ASP A 73 1.36 -16.16 0.73
C ASP A 73 1.18 -17.38 -0.20
N ALA A 74 -0.07 -17.69 -0.58
CA ALA A 74 -0.38 -18.77 -1.52
C ALA A 74 0.22 -18.59 -2.92
N HIS A 75 0.59 -17.35 -3.28
CA HIS A 75 1.16 -17.00 -4.57
C HIS A 75 2.53 -16.31 -4.46
N ARG A 76 3.21 -16.44 -3.32
CA ARG A 76 4.49 -15.76 -3.06
C ARG A 76 5.59 -16.12 -4.07
N ASP A 77 5.52 -17.32 -4.64
CA ASP A 77 6.45 -17.83 -5.67
C ASP A 77 6.34 -17.05 -6.99
N ARG A 78 5.22 -16.35 -7.21
CA ARG A 78 4.97 -15.53 -8.40
C ARG A 78 5.40 -14.07 -8.22
N VAL A 79 5.85 -13.69 -7.03
CA VAL A 79 6.29 -12.32 -6.73
C VAL A 79 7.68 -12.12 -7.31
N ASP A 80 7.86 -11.05 -8.09
CA ASP A 80 9.17 -10.54 -8.49
C ASP A 80 9.65 -9.51 -7.46
N PRO A 81 10.64 -9.82 -6.61
CA PRO A 81 11.11 -8.88 -5.58
C PRO A 81 11.70 -7.59 -6.18
N ALA A 82 12.24 -7.65 -7.40
CA ALA A 82 12.81 -6.47 -8.06
C ALA A 82 11.74 -5.44 -8.44
N ALA A 83 10.47 -5.84 -8.50
CA ALA A 83 9.35 -4.96 -8.82
C ALA A 83 8.75 -4.25 -7.58
N ILE A 84 9.15 -4.62 -6.35
CA ILE A 84 8.57 -4.07 -5.11
C ILE A 84 9.14 -2.69 -4.79
N GLY A 85 10.46 -2.52 -4.94
CA GLY A 85 11.15 -1.26 -4.64
C GLY A 85 10.76 -0.13 -5.59
N ALA A 86 10.59 1.08 -5.07
CA ALA A 86 10.32 2.25 -5.90
C ALA A 86 11.55 2.57 -6.78
N THR A 87 11.33 2.71 -8.10
CA THR A 87 12.39 2.99 -9.09
C THR A 87 12.25 4.35 -9.76
N VAL A 88 11.22 5.13 -9.38
CA VAL A 88 10.87 6.40 -10.01
C VAL A 88 10.97 7.54 -9.00
N GLU A 89 11.89 8.46 -9.25
CA GLU A 89 12.19 9.62 -8.41
C GLU A 89 11.52 10.89 -8.97
N TRP A 90 10.57 11.49 -8.24
CA TRP A 90 9.84 12.69 -8.69
C TRP A 90 10.75 13.90 -8.90
N ARG A 91 11.89 13.93 -8.19
CA ARG A 91 12.91 14.97 -8.32
C ARG A 91 13.71 14.85 -9.62
N ARG A 92 13.54 13.76 -10.37
CA ARG A 92 14.24 13.48 -11.63
C ARG A 92 13.26 13.50 -12.80
N THR A 93 13.72 13.99 -13.94
CA THR A 93 12.94 14.06 -15.19
C THR A 93 12.94 12.74 -15.97
N ALA A 94 13.76 11.77 -15.58
CA ALA A 94 13.82 10.44 -16.15
C ALA A 94 14.18 9.41 -15.07
N SER A 95 13.65 8.19 -15.20
CA SER A 95 13.93 7.07 -14.31
C SER A 95 14.12 5.79 -15.12
N ARG A 96 14.97 4.88 -14.64
CA ARG A 96 15.12 3.55 -15.23
C ARG A 96 14.19 2.60 -14.49
N LEU A 97 13.23 2.05 -15.22
CA LEU A 97 12.34 1.03 -14.68
C LEU A 97 13.09 -0.31 -14.62
N ALA A 98 12.96 -1.01 -13.50
CA ALA A 98 13.31 -2.43 -13.47
C ALA A 98 12.26 -3.18 -14.32
N THR A 99 12.71 -3.89 -15.35
CA THR A 99 11.85 -4.82 -16.11
C THR A 99 12.26 -6.24 -15.80
N ALA A 100 11.30 -7.14 -15.59
CA ALA A 100 11.51 -8.57 -15.31
C ALA A 100 12.48 -9.28 -16.28
N SER A 101 12.68 -8.77 -17.49
CA SER A 101 13.52 -9.38 -18.54
C SER A 101 15.02 -9.08 -18.43
N SER A 102 15.49 -8.18 -17.56
CA SER A 102 16.92 -7.83 -17.51
C SER A 102 17.79 -8.78 -16.67
N LEU A 103 17.19 -9.76 -15.98
CA LEU A 103 17.89 -10.72 -15.11
C LEU A 103 18.12 -12.11 -15.74
N SER A 104 17.64 -12.38 -16.96
CA SER A 104 17.84 -13.67 -17.65
C SER A 104 19.14 -13.76 -18.47
N LEU A 105 20.06 -12.80 -18.33
CA LEU A 105 21.34 -12.77 -19.05
C LEU A 105 22.50 -12.45 -18.09
N ARG A 106 22.68 -13.27 -17.06
CA ARG A 106 23.97 -13.45 -16.37
C ARG A 106 24.11 -14.87 -15.85
#